data_AF-A0A4R3V5A6-F1
#
_entry.id   AF-A0A4R3V5A6-F1
#
_cell.length_a   1.000
_cell.length_b   1.000
_cell.length_c   1.000
_cell.angle_alpha   90.00
_cell.angle_beta   90.00
_cell.angle_gamma   90.00
#
_symmetry.space_group_name_H-M   'P 1'
#
loop_
_entity.id
_entity.type
_entity.pdbx_description
1 polymer ?
#
loop_
_entity_poly.entity_id
_entity_poly.type
_entity_poly.pdbx_seq_one_letter_code
_entity_poly.pdbx_strand_id
1 'polypeptide(L)'
;MNRLAMLGLAAACSVGAAQAGQEPAEYLEVGPELRDCVGVGPQKCMQVRPFGSQEWQHFYGAIEGFTHEEGRTYLLRVKTEKIDNPPADAPSIRWILERVVSEKESVARMLEPFPAPEPGHVRWAIDLPALPDEDDHKIELLPGKWMMVDCNRHWAGAVIEQRSLQGWGYSYYVMQDVGQVASTMMACPGQEKTNRFIPVGSMPELQRYNSRLPIVFYAPEEVELQYRVWRAAGDAKPAEKQ
;
A
#
# COMPACT_ATOMS: atom_id res chain seq x y z
N MET A 1 45.20 58.00 21.74
CA MET A 1 46.17 58.19 20.64
C MET A 1 47.13 57.00 20.73
N ASN A 2 47.25 56.08 19.79
CA ASN A 2 47.34 56.22 18.34
C ASN A 2 46.59 55.09 17.62
N ARG A 3 45.89 55.49 16.56
CA ARG A 3 45.31 54.62 15.54
C ARG A 3 46.41 54.25 14.54
N LEU A 4 46.43 53.00 14.07
CA LEU A 4 46.91 52.69 12.72
C LEU A 4 45.99 51.62 12.11
N ALA A 5 45.65 51.83 10.85
CA ALA A 5 44.52 51.25 10.15
C ALA A 5 44.95 50.19 9.12
N MET A 6 43.98 49.33 8.81
CA MET A 6 43.73 48.59 7.57
C MET A 6 44.87 47.78 6.92
N LEU A 7 44.61 46.47 6.79
CA LEU A 7 44.56 45.83 5.47
C LEU A 7 43.62 44.62 5.55
N GLY A 8 42.55 44.66 4.76
CA GLY A 8 41.65 43.54 4.57
C GLY A 8 42.24 42.54 3.58
N LEU A 9 42.00 41.25 3.84
CA LEU A 9 41.96 40.23 2.81
C LEU A 9 40.91 39.19 3.20
N ALA A 10 39.78 39.23 2.48
CA ALA A 10 38.82 38.15 2.46
C ALA A 10 39.40 37.02 1.61
N ALA A 11 39.44 35.81 2.14
CA ALA A 11 39.60 34.59 1.37
C ALA A 11 38.63 33.54 1.90
N ALA A 12 37.46 33.49 1.25
CA ALA A 12 36.55 32.36 1.32
C ALA A 12 37.20 31.17 0.60
N CYS A 13 37.30 30.03 1.28
CA CYS A 13 37.42 28.74 0.60
C CYS A 13 36.17 27.92 0.94
N SER A 14 35.20 28.10 0.05
CA SER A 14 34.24 27.13 -0.48
C SER A 14 33.94 25.89 0.36
N VAL A 15 32.68 25.84 0.78
CA VAL A 15 31.85 24.63 0.78
C VAL A 15 32.12 23.82 -0.50
N GLY A 16 32.32 22.53 -0.31
CA GLY A 16 32.43 21.54 -1.39
C GLY A 16 32.33 20.14 -0.82
N ALA A 17 31.33 19.89 0.04
CA ALA A 17 30.87 18.51 0.19
C ALA A 17 30.30 18.11 -1.17
N ALA A 18 31.08 17.34 -1.93
CA ALA A 18 30.61 16.65 -3.11
C ALA A 18 29.42 15.80 -2.68
N GLN A 19 28.21 16.29 -2.95
CA GLN A 19 27.04 15.43 -2.97
C GLN A 19 27.24 14.52 -4.18
N ALA A 20 27.76 13.32 -3.91
CA ALA A 20 27.69 12.22 -4.84
C ALA A 20 26.22 12.10 -5.27
N GLY A 21 25.99 12.20 -6.59
CA GLY A 21 24.67 12.20 -7.18
C GLY A 21 23.85 11.00 -6.70
N GLN A 22 22.81 11.28 -5.93
CA GLN A 22 21.73 10.34 -5.72
C GLN A 22 20.76 10.54 -6.89
N GLU A 23 20.94 9.74 -7.94
CA GLU A 23 19.86 9.52 -8.90
C GLU A 23 18.62 8.99 -8.17
N PRO A 24 17.40 9.28 -8.66
CA PRO A 24 16.20 8.80 -8.00
C PRO A 24 16.16 7.27 -8.12
N ALA A 25 16.47 6.59 -7.01
CA ALA A 25 16.26 5.14 -6.92
C ALA A 25 14.76 4.84 -7.10
N GLU A 26 14.45 3.99 -8.07
CA GLU A 26 13.07 3.61 -8.38
C GLU A 26 12.69 2.39 -7.53
N TYR A 27 11.52 2.46 -6.90
CA TYR A 27 10.93 1.33 -6.19
C TYR A 27 10.00 0.59 -7.14
N LEU A 28 10.30 -0.69 -7.38
CA LEU A 28 9.58 -1.54 -8.31
C LEU A 28 8.96 -2.71 -7.54
N GLU A 29 7.65 -2.88 -7.65
CA GLU A 29 6.96 -4.05 -7.13
C GLU A 29 6.97 -5.15 -8.19
N VAL A 30 7.32 -6.37 -7.80
CA VAL A 30 7.33 -7.57 -8.65
C VAL A 30 6.30 -8.56 -8.13
N GLY A 31 5.40 -8.99 -9.02
CA GLY A 31 4.30 -9.90 -8.71
C GLY A 31 4.74 -11.36 -8.55
N PRO A 32 3.83 -12.21 -8.03
CA PRO A 32 4.17 -13.58 -7.63
C PRO A 32 4.28 -14.61 -8.75
N GLU A 33 3.84 -14.27 -9.95
CA GLU A 33 3.74 -15.22 -11.06
C GLU A 33 4.36 -14.64 -12.32
N LEU A 34 5.01 -15.52 -13.10
CA LEU A 34 5.38 -15.20 -14.47
C LEU A 34 4.19 -15.43 -15.39
N ARG A 35 3.86 -14.43 -16.21
CA ARG A 35 2.76 -14.51 -17.18
C ARG A 35 3.28 -14.73 -18.59
N ASP A 36 2.52 -15.48 -19.39
CA ASP A 36 2.79 -15.59 -20.82
C ASP A 36 2.75 -14.20 -21.46
N CYS A 37 3.77 -13.89 -22.24
CA CYS A 37 3.96 -12.61 -22.91
C CYS A 37 4.69 -12.84 -24.25
N VAL A 38 4.60 -11.87 -25.16
CA VAL A 38 5.30 -11.91 -26.44
C VAL A 38 6.19 -10.67 -26.55
N GLY A 39 7.50 -10.88 -26.51
CA GLY A 39 8.50 -9.85 -26.81
C GLY A 39 9.04 -10.06 -28.23
N VAL A 40 10.29 -10.49 -28.34
CA VAL A 40 10.87 -11.00 -29.60
C VAL A 40 10.26 -12.37 -29.99
N GLY A 41 9.66 -13.08 -29.03
CA GLY A 41 8.90 -14.31 -29.21
C GLY A 41 8.07 -14.65 -27.96
N PRO A 42 7.30 -15.76 -27.96
CA PRO A 42 6.57 -16.23 -26.80
C PRO A 42 7.51 -16.61 -25.66
N GLN A 43 7.27 -16.06 -24.47
CA GLN A 43 8.07 -16.32 -23.27
C GLN A 43 7.25 -16.08 -22.00
N LYS A 44 7.88 -16.32 -20.85
CA LYS A 44 7.34 -15.99 -19.52
C LYS A 44 7.95 -14.68 -19.03
N CYS A 45 7.13 -13.68 -18.74
CA CYS A 45 7.55 -12.37 -18.23
C CYS A 45 7.13 -12.19 -16.78
N MET A 46 7.96 -11.49 -16.01
CA MET A 46 7.55 -11.00 -14.69
C MET A 46 6.43 -9.97 -14.84
N GLN A 47 5.59 -9.84 -13.82
CA GLN A 47 4.67 -8.71 -13.67
C GLN A 47 5.31 -7.69 -12.76
N VAL A 48 5.39 -6.44 -13.20
CA VAL A 48 5.96 -5.35 -12.38
C VAL A 48 5.07 -4.13 -12.40
N ARG A 49 5.20 -3.28 -11.39
CA ARG A 49 4.62 -1.94 -11.36
C ARG A 49 5.47 -0.99 -10.54
N PRO A 50 5.50 0.32 -10.86
CA PRO A 50 6.08 1.31 -9.97
C PRO A 50 5.38 1.28 -8.62
N PHE A 51 6.13 1.47 -7.54
CA PHE A 51 5.57 1.50 -6.19
C PHE A 51 4.44 2.55 -6.06
N GLY A 52 3.30 2.12 -5.53
CA GLY A 52 2.10 2.96 -5.40
C GLY A 52 1.23 3.08 -6.66
N SER A 53 1.66 2.52 -7.79
CA SER A 53 0.80 2.36 -8.98
C SER A 53 -0.16 1.19 -8.80
N GLN A 54 -1.32 1.25 -9.46
CA GLN A 54 -2.25 0.12 -9.57
C GLN A 54 -2.09 -0.65 -10.90
N GLU A 55 -1.25 -0.15 -11.81
CA GLU A 55 -1.12 -0.67 -13.17
C GLU A 55 0.04 -1.66 -13.29
N TRP A 56 -0.30 -2.94 -13.41
CA TRP A 56 0.67 -4.01 -13.68
C TRP A 56 1.10 -4.02 -15.14
N GLN A 57 2.38 -4.27 -15.37
CA GLN A 57 2.99 -4.33 -16.70
C GLN A 57 3.83 -5.60 -16.85
N HIS A 58 3.95 -6.10 -18.08
CA HIS A 58 4.88 -7.16 -18.40
C HIS A 58 6.31 -6.62 -18.41
N PHE A 59 7.19 -7.27 -17.66
CA PHE A 59 8.62 -7.02 -17.68
C PHE A 59 9.32 -8.10 -18.51
N TYR A 60 9.76 -7.70 -19.71
CA TYR A 60 10.32 -8.60 -20.72
C TYR A 60 11.80 -8.91 -20.53
N GLY A 61 12.49 -8.19 -19.64
CA GLY A 61 13.92 -8.36 -19.40
C GLY A 61 14.24 -9.13 -18.13
N ALA A 62 15.51 -9.08 -17.74
CA ALA A 62 15.98 -9.50 -16.42
C ALA A 62 16.38 -8.27 -15.59
N ILE A 63 16.33 -8.42 -14.27
CA ILE A 63 16.90 -7.46 -13.34
C ILE A 63 18.22 -8.07 -12.84
N GLU A 64 19.35 -7.44 -13.13
CA GLU A 64 20.66 -7.96 -12.74
C GLU A 64 20.75 -8.09 -11.21
N GLY A 65 21.16 -9.27 -10.74
CA GLY A 65 21.24 -9.57 -9.30
C GLY A 65 19.91 -9.98 -8.65
N PHE A 66 18.81 -10.05 -9.40
CA PHE A 66 17.51 -10.53 -8.92
C PHE A 66 17.13 -11.85 -9.60
N THR A 67 16.64 -12.80 -8.82
CA THR A 67 16.03 -14.05 -9.32
C THR A 67 14.62 -14.12 -8.75
N HIS A 68 13.64 -14.28 -9.64
CA HIS A 68 12.24 -14.41 -9.25
C HIS A 68 11.97 -15.81 -8.71
N GLU A 69 11.19 -15.89 -7.62
CA GLU A 69 10.65 -17.14 -7.11
C GLU A 69 9.12 -17.12 -7.20
N GLU A 70 8.56 -18.21 -7.72
CA GLU A 70 7.11 -18.35 -7.86
C GLU A 70 6.42 -18.32 -6.49
N GLY A 71 5.28 -17.63 -6.46
CA GLY A 71 4.47 -17.49 -5.26
C GLY A 71 4.99 -16.43 -4.28
N ARG A 72 6.00 -15.61 -4.65
CA ARG A 72 6.53 -14.51 -3.83
C ARG A 72 6.37 -13.14 -4.46
N THR A 73 5.99 -12.16 -3.65
CA THR A 73 5.91 -10.76 -4.06
C THR A 73 7.10 -9.99 -3.49
N TYR A 74 7.65 -9.09 -4.30
CA TYR A 74 8.85 -8.34 -3.94
C TYR A 74 8.59 -6.84 -4.07
N LEU A 75 9.18 -6.07 -3.16
CA LEU A 75 9.46 -4.65 -3.36
C LEU A 75 10.95 -4.50 -3.53
N LEU A 76 11.38 -4.14 -4.73
CA LEU A 76 12.78 -3.97 -5.08
C LEU A 76 13.10 -2.47 -5.12
N ARG A 77 14.31 -2.13 -4.69
CA ARG A 77 14.93 -0.86 -5.03
C ARG A 77 15.90 -1.13 -6.17
N VAL A 78 15.63 -0.54 -7.31
CA VAL A 78 16.37 -0.76 -8.55
C VAL A 78 17.03 0.53 -9.03
N LYS A 79 18.14 0.36 -9.73
CA LYS A 79 18.80 1.41 -10.50
C LYS A 79 18.66 1.07 -11.98
N THR A 80 18.31 2.07 -12.78
CA THR A 80 18.30 1.96 -14.24
C THR A 80 19.55 2.64 -14.81
N GLU A 81 20.21 1.98 -15.76
CA GLU A 81 21.35 2.55 -16.48
C GLU A 81 21.07 2.48 -17.97
N LYS A 82 21.36 3.57 -18.67
CA LYS A 82 21.27 3.59 -20.14
C LYS A 82 22.44 2.84 -20.73
N ILE A 83 22.18 1.95 -21.68
CA ILE A 83 23.21 1.27 -22.46
C ILE A 83 23.54 2.12 -23.68
N ASP A 84 24.83 2.42 -23.88
CA ASP A 84 25.29 3.13 -25.06
C ASP A 84 25.39 2.19 -26.27
N ASN A 85 24.79 2.60 -27.38
CA ASN A 85 24.73 1.85 -28.65
C ASN A 85 24.23 0.39 -28.48
N PRO A 86 23.01 0.19 -27.95
CA PRO A 86 22.46 -1.15 -27.85
C PRO A 86 22.25 -1.75 -29.26
N PRO A 87 22.40 -3.07 -29.42
CA PRO A 87 21.94 -3.76 -30.62
C PRO A 87 20.48 -3.40 -30.96
N ALA A 88 20.12 -3.43 -32.24
CA ALA A 88 18.80 -2.99 -32.70
C ALA A 88 17.61 -3.69 -32.00
N ASP A 89 17.83 -4.94 -31.56
CA ASP A 89 16.81 -5.79 -30.93
C ASP A 89 16.99 -5.93 -29.39
N ALA A 90 17.87 -5.13 -28.78
CA ALA A 90 18.16 -5.17 -27.35
C ALA A 90 17.56 -3.97 -26.60
N PRO A 91 17.21 -4.13 -25.32
CA PRO A 91 16.75 -3.00 -24.51
C PRO A 91 17.85 -1.95 -24.35
N SER A 92 17.47 -0.68 -24.40
CA SER A 92 18.37 0.47 -24.16
C SER A 92 18.59 0.76 -22.68
N ILE A 93 17.94 0.01 -21.80
CA ILE A 93 17.96 0.20 -20.34
C ILE A 93 18.38 -1.12 -19.69
N ARG A 94 19.36 -1.02 -18.80
CA ARG A 94 19.81 -2.07 -17.90
C ARG A 94 19.21 -1.85 -16.52
N TRP A 95 18.54 -2.87 -15.98
CA TRP A 95 17.95 -2.84 -14.65
C TRP A 95 18.86 -3.57 -13.68
N ILE A 96 19.28 -2.90 -12.60
CA ILE A 96 20.22 -3.45 -11.62
C ILE A 96 19.55 -3.42 -10.25
N LEU A 97 19.53 -4.56 -9.55
CA LEU A 97 19.04 -4.63 -8.18
C LEU A 97 20.03 -3.90 -7.26
N GLU A 98 19.57 -2.84 -6.59
CA GLU A 98 20.36 -2.25 -5.49
C GLU A 98 20.13 -3.04 -4.20
N ARG A 99 18.87 -3.30 -3.85
CA ARG A 99 18.49 -4.12 -2.69
C ARG A 99 17.03 -4.60 -2.77
N VAL A 100 16.76 -5.73 -2.14
CA VAL A 100 15.40 -6.14 -1.81
C VAL A 100 14.93 -5.31 -0.60
N VAL A 101 13.83 -4.58 -0.78
CA VAL A 101 13.22 -3.75 0.28
C VAL A 101 12.27 -4.59 1.12
N SER A 102 11.49 -5.44 0.45
CA SER A 102 10.60 -6.41 1.09
C SER A 102 10.43 -7.63 0.18
N GLU A 103 10.24 -8.78 0.81
CA GLU A 103 9.90 -10.05 0.19
C GLU A 103 8.91 -10.76 1.10
N LYS A 104 7.82 -11.27 0.51
CA LYS A 104 6.81 -12.06 1.22
C LYS A 104 6.13 -13.04 0.28
N GLU A 105 5.52 -14.07 0.86
CA GLU A 105 4.62 -14.96 0.12
C GLU A 105 3.50 -14.14 -0.54
N SER A 106 2.97 -14.66 -1.65
CA SER A 106 1.83 -14.08 -2.33
C SER A 106 0.61 -14.10 -1.43
N VAL A 107 -0.26 -13.10 -1.60
CA VAL A 107 -1.54 -13.04 -0.87
C VAL A 107 -2.33 -14.33 -1.05
N ALA A 108 -2.38 -14.86 -2.29
CA ALA A 108 -3.06 -16.12 -2.58
C ALA A 108 -2.57 -17.27 -1.68
N ARG A 109 -1.25 -17.45 -1.57
CA ARG A 109 -0.65 -18.49 -0.73
C ARG A 109 -0.87 -18.23 0.76
N MET A 110 -0.76 -16.97 1.20
CA MET A 110 -1.04 -16.58 2.59
C MET A 110 -2.50 -16.82 2.98
N LEU A 111 -3.43 -16.81 2.02
CA LEU A 111 -4.86 -17.06 2.26
C LEU A 111 -5.25 -18.55 2.28
N GLU A 112 -4.38 -19.47 1.83
CA GLU A 112 -4.65 -20.92 1.84
C GLU A 112 -5.13 -21.47 3.20
N PRO A 113 -4.52 -21.11 4.35
CA PRO A 113 -4.97 -21.64 5.64
C PRO A 113 -6.26 -20.98 6.15
N PHE A 114 -6.73 -19.89 5.55
CA PHE A 114 -7.94 -19.20 5.98
C PHE A 114 -9.20 -19.90 5.44
N PRO A 115 -10.28 -19.98 6.23
CA PRO A 115 -11.52 -20.64 5.79
C PRO A 115 -12.07 -20.01 4.50
N ALA A 116 -12.80 -20.81 3.72
CA ALA A 116 -13.58 -20.28 2.61
C ALA A 116 -14.71 -19.37 3.16
N PRO A 117 -15.17 -18.35 2.40
CA PRO A 117 -16.34 -17.58 2.78
C PRO A 117 -17.59 -18.47 2.97
N GLU A 118 -18.42 -18.13 3.94
CA GLU A 118 -19.78 -18.70 4.05
C GLU A 118 -20.64 -18.27 2.85
N PRO A 119 -21.70 -19.02 2.48
CA PRO A 119 -22.58 -18.62 1.37
C PRO A 119 -23.17 -17.22 1.55
N GLY A 120 -23.03 -16.36 0.55
CA GLY A 120 -23.46 -14.96 0.59
C GLY A 120 -22.42 -14.00 1.18
N HIS A 121 -21.26 -14.50 1.62
CA HIS A 121 -20.12 -13.70 2.03
C HIS A 121 -18.98 -13.77 1.00
N VAL A 122 -18.16 -12.73 1.02
CA VAL A 122 -16.89 -12.62 0.30
C VAL A 122 -15.72 -12.46 1.26
N ARG A 123 -14.54 -12.88 0.83
CA ARG A 123 -13.28 -12.70 1.56
C ARG A 123 -12.46 -11.60 0.90
N TRP A 124 -12.30 -10.50 1.60
CA TRP A 124 -11.36 -9.43 1.26
C TRP A 124 -9.99 -9.72 1.87
N ALA A 125 -8.93 -9.38 1.14
CA ALA A 125 -7.56 -9.43 1.64
C ALA A 125 -6.86 -8.10 1.30
N ILE A 126 -6.44 -7.39 2.34
CA ILE A 126 -5.71 -6.13 2.18
C ILE A 126 -4.22 -6.43 2.32
N ASP A 127 -3.51 -6.32 1.20
CA ASP A 127 -2.06 -6.44 1.17
C ASP A 127 -1.40 -5.08 1.35
N LEU A 128 -0.67 -4.92 2.45
CA LEU A 128 -0.04 -3.65 2.78
C LEU A 128 1.38 -3.58 2.19
N PRO A 129 1.76 -2.45 1.57
CA PRO A 129 3.15 -2.23 1.18
C PRO A 129 4.05 -2.17 2.41
N ALA A 130 5.31 -2.56 2.28
CA ALA A 130 6.27 -2.40 3.37
C ALA A 130 6.67 -0.94 3.54
N LEU A 131 6.63 -0.44 4.77
CA LEU A 131 7.11 0.89 5.12
C LEU A 131 8.32 0.81 6.06
N PRO A 132 9.23 1.79 6.05
CA PRO A 132 10.33 1.84 7.03
C PRO A 132 9.85 1.97 8.48
N ASP A 133 8.79 2.77 8.71
CA ASP A 133 8.31 3.17 10.03
C ASP A 133 6.87 2.66 10.28
N GLU A 134 6.65 1.35 10.18
CA GLU A 134 5.30 0.76 10.29
C GLU A 134 4.62 1.03 11.63
N ASP A 135 5.37 1.16 12.72
CA ASP A 135 4.79 1.36 14.06
C ASP A 135 4.12 2.74 14.23
N ASP A 136 4.50 3.73 13.40
CA ASP A 136 3.85 5.04 13.32
C ASP A 136 2.58 5.03 12.47
N HIS A 137 2.23 3.88 11.87
CA HIS A 137 1.08 3.74 10.99
C HIS A 137 0.01 2.83 11.58
N LYS A 138 -1.24 3.09 11.20
CA LYS A 138 -2.40 2.27 11.55
C LYS A 138 -3.34 2.14 10.35
N ILE A 139 -4.23 1.15 10.40
CA ILE A 139 -5.24 0.90 9.37
C ILE A 139 -6.63 1.10 9.96
N GLU A 140 -7.43 1.91 9.29
CA GLU A 140 -8.87 2.01 9.50
C GLU A 140 -9.58 1.17 8.45
N LEU A 141 -10.41 0.22 8.88
CA LEU A 141 -11.25 -0.59 8.00
C LEU A 141 -12.61 0.09 7.87
N LEU A 142 -13.04 0.30 6.63
CA LEU A 142 -14.22 1.09 6.26
C LEU A 142 -15.18 0.24 5.43
N PRO A 143 -15.89 -0.72 6.05
CA PRO A 143 -16.96 -1.44 5.38
C PRO A 143 -18.15 -0.52 5.09
N GLY A 144 -18.75 -0.66 3.92
CA GLY A 144 -19.87 0.17 3.52
C GLY A 144 -20.60 -0.30 2.27
N LYS A 145 -21.67 0.43 1.92
CA LYS A 145 -22.51 0.17 0.75
C LYS A 145 -22.63 1.43 -0.09
N TRP A 146 -22.43 1.32 -1.41
CA TRP A 146 -22.75 2.41 -2.33
C TRP A 146 -24.26 2.48 -2.57
N MET A 147 -24.84 3.66 -2.37
CA MET A 147 -26.26 3.89 -2.68
C MET A 147 -26.60 5.34 -2.94
N MET A 148 -27.69 5.55 -3.69
CA MET A 148 -28.28 6.85 -3.95
C MET A 148 -29.00 7.37 -2.70
N VAL A 149 -28.42 8.37 -2.06
CA VAL A 149 -28.93 8.95 -0.80
C VAL A 149 -29.15 10.46 -0.92
N ASP A 150 -30.00 10.97 -0.04
CA ASP A 150 -30.30 12.40 0.08
C ASP A 150 -29.27 13.13 0.97
N CYS A 151 -29.66 14.30 1.49
CA CYS A 151 -28.82 15.12 2.37
C CYS A 151 -28.65 14.57 3.79
N ASN A 152 -29.42 13.56 4.19
CA ASN A 152 -29.35 13.01 5.53
C ASN A 152 -28.03 12.27 5.76
N ARG A 153 -27.66 12.12 7.03
CA ARG A 153 -26.60 11.18 7.41
C ARG A 153 -27.19 9.79 7.40
N HIS A 154 -26.56 8.87 6.68
CA HIS A 154 -26.97 7.46 6.57
C HIS A 154 -25.90 6.56 7.22
N TRP A 155 -26.34 5.47 7.83
CA TRP A 155 -25.47 4.43 8.39
C TRP A 155 -26.24 3.11 8.50
N ALA A 156 -25.54 1.98 8.59
CA ALA A 156 -26.14 0.72 9.01
C ALA A 156 -25.39 0.15 10.22
N GLY A 157 -26.09 -0.61 11.06
CA GLY A 157 -25.44 -1.41 12.11
C GLY A 157 -24.86 -2.70 11.54
N ALA A 158 -23.82 -3.22 12.18
CA ALA A 158 -23.29 -4.57 11.95
C ALA A 158 -22.47 -5.01 13.18
N VAL A 159 -22.32 -6.31 13.36
CA VAL A 159 -21.40 -6.92 14.31
C VAL A 159 -20.12 -7.30 13.56
N ILE A 160 -18.96 -6.87 14.05
CA ILE A 160 -17.66 -7.24 13.47
C ILE A 160 -16.87 -7.96 14.54
N GLU A 161 -16.62 -9.25 14.34
CA GLU A 161 -15.88 -10.11 15.26
C GLU A 161 -14.46 -10.32 14.77
N GLN A 162 -13.48 -10.16 15.65
CA GLN A 162 -12.12 -10.66 15.39
C GLN A 162 -12.04 -12.13 15.82
N ARG A 163 -11.66 -12.99 14.90
CA ARG A 163 -11.44 -14.43 15.13
C ARG A 163 -9.97 -14.77 14.96
N SER A 164 -9.49 -15.76 15.71
CA SER A 164 -8.15 -16.30 15.56
C SER A 164 -8.15 -17.52 14.63
N LEU A 165 -7.09 -17.63 13.84
CA LEU A 165 -6.82 -18.82 13.04
C LEU A 165 -6.01 -19.80 13.89
N GLN A 166 -6.69 -20.85 14.37
CA GLN A 166 -6.12 -21.81 15.32
C GLN A 166 -4.86 -22.47 14.76
N GLY A 167 -3.77 -22.46 15.53
CA GLY A 167 -2.48 -23.02 15.13
C GLY A 167 -1.56 -22.08 14.34
N TRP A 168 -2.08 -20.92 13.89
CA TRP A 168 -1.30 -19.95 13.09
C TRP A 168 -0.99 -18.65 13.82
N GLY A 169 -1.78 -18.31 14.85
CA GLY A 169 -1.63 -17.04 15.58
C GLY A 169 -2.06 -15.81 14.77
N TYR A 170 -2.67 -16.02 13.60
CA TYR A 170 -3.25 -14.95 12.78
C TYR A 170 -4.67 -14.63 13.24
N SER A 171 -5.11 -13.40 12.96
CA SER A 171 -6.50 -13.02 13.15
C SER A 171 -7.13 -12.56 11.85
N TYR A 172 -8.43 -12.74 11.76
CA TYR A 172 -9.28 -12.25 10.68
C TYR A 172 -10.56 -11.67 11.26
N TYR A 173 -11.29 -10.92 10.45
CA TYR A 173 -12.54 -10.27 10.87
C TYR A 173 -13.71 -10.87 10.13
N VAL A 174 -14.84 -11.05 10.82
CA VAL A 174 -16.09 -11.51 10.23
C VAL A 174 -17.18 -10.51 10.55
N MET A 175 -17.82 -9.98 9.50
CA MET A 175 -18.99 -9.12 9.61
C MET A 175 -20.27 -9.95 9.56
N GLN A 176 -21.12 -9.75 10.56
CA GLN A 176 -22.42 -10.41 10.74
C GLN A 176 -23.50 -9.37 11.11
N ASP A 177 -24.75 -9.82 11.11
CA ASP A 177 -25.91 -9.04 11.57
C ASP A 177 -26.00 -7.63 10.94
N VAL A 178 -25.75 -7.55 9.63
CA VAL A 178 -25.84 -6.28 8.89
C VAL A 178 -27.29 -5.81 8.88
N GLY A 179 -27.54 -4.72 9.60
CA GLY A 179 -28.85 -4.11 9.73
C GLY A 179 -29.28 -3.33 8.48
N GLN A 180 -30.53 -2.89 8.48
CA GLN A 180 -31.03 -1.97 7.46
C GLN A 180 -30.38 -0.58 7.61
N VAL A 181 -30.25 0.14 6.49
CA VAL A 181 -29.75 1.51 6.49
C VAL A 181 -30.75 2.42 7.22
N ALA A 182 -30.26 3.14 8.22
CA ALA A 182 -30.97 4.18 8.94
C ALA A 182 -30.45 5.56 8.52
N SER A 183 -31.28 6.58 8.72
CA SER A 183 -30.92 7.96 8.41
C SER A 183 -31.42 8.96 9.44
N THR A 184 -30.84 10.16 9.44
CA THR A 184 -31.48 11.32 10.06
C THR A 184 -32.77 11.71 9.32
N MET A 185 -33.58 12.60 9.92
CA MET A 185 -34.89 13.02 9.38
C MET A 185 -34.94 14.51 9.02
N MET A 186 -33.85 15.06 8.48
CA MET A 186 -33.83 16.43 7.97
C MET A 186 -34.57 16.51 6.63
N ALA A 187 -35.25 17.63 6.38
CA ALA A 187 -35.83 17.91 5.08
C ALA A 187 -34.72 18.25 4.06
N CYS A 188 -34.78 17.64 2.88
CA CYS A 188 -33.83 17.88 1.79
C CYS A 188 -34.53 18.52 0.57
N PRO A 189 -35.09 19.75 0.68
CA PRO A 189 -35.83 20.36 -0.42
C PRO A 189 -34.91 20.71 -1.60
N GLY A 190 -35.35 20.38 -2.81
CA GLY A 190 -34.65 20.75 -4.05
C GLY A 190 -33.30 20.06 -4.27
N GLN A 191 -32.95 19.04 -3.47
CA GLN A 191 -31.72 18.28 -3.64
C GLN A 191 -32.00 16.93 -4.29
N GLU A 192 -31.23 16.63 -5.34
CA GLU A 192 -31.22 15.30 -5.93
C GLU A 192 -30.42 14.32 -5.07
N LYS A 193 -30.79 13.04 -5.17
CA LYS A 193 -30.01 11.98 -4.53
C LYS A 193 -28.65 11.86 -5.22
N THR A 194 -27.61 11.54 -4.45
CA THR A 194 -26.25 11.35 -4.93
C THR A 194 -25.74 9.98 -4.51
N ASN A 195 -24.90 9.35 -5.35
CA ASN A 195 -24.29 8.07 -4.99
C ASN A 195 -23.21 8.30 -3.93
N ARG A 196 -23.39 7.75 -2.73
CA ARG A 196 -22.44 7.89 -1.62
C ARG A 196 -22.14 6.54 -0.98
N PHE A 197 -20.95 6.44 -0.40
CA PHE A 197 -20.52 5.28 0.38
C PHE A 197 -21.06 5.39 1.81
N ILE A 198 -22.01 4.53 2.16
CA ILE A 198 -22.67 4.53 3.46
C ILE A 198 -21.95 3.57 4.39
N PRO A 199 -21.44 4.03 5.55
CA PRO A 199 -20.72 3.16 6.47
C PRO A 199 -21.67 2.10 7.08
N VAL A 200 -21.17 0.88 7.17
CA VAL A 200 -21.89 -0.28 7.75
C VAL A 200 -21.08 -0.81 8.93
N GLY A 201 -21.61 -0.62 10.14
CA GLY A 201 -20.86 -0.88 11.37
C GLY A 201 -19.66 0.06 11.51
N SER A 202 -18.87 -0.19 12.54
CA SER A 202 -17.61 0.52 12.76
C SER A 202 -16.73 -0.32 13.67
N MET A 203 -15.43 -0.37 13.38
CA MET A 203 -14.46 -0.89 14.32
C MET A 203 -13.92 0.27 15.15
N PRO A 204 -14.08 0.28 16.48
CA PRO A 204 -13.65 1.41 17.31
C PRO A 204 -12.12 1.53 17.38
N GLU A 205 -11.39 0.46 17.07
CA GLU A 205 -9.93 0.42 17.13
C GLU A 205 -9.31 0.40 15.73
N LEU A 206 -8.27 1.22 15.55
CA LEU A 206 -7.43 1.17 14.36
C LEU A 206 -6.51 -0.04 14.43
N GLN A 207 -6.45 -0.81 13.34
CA GLN A 207 -5.61 -2.00 13.27
C GLN A 207 -4.14 -1.61 13.13
N ARG A 208 -3.25 -2.46 13.62
CA ARG A 208 -1.81 -2.26 13.45
C ARG A 208 -1.44 -2.33 11.96
N TYR A 209 -0.59 -1.42 11.50
CA TYR A 209 0.07 -1.58 10.21
C TYR A 209 1.10 -2.71 10.29
N ASN A 210 0.97 -3.71 9.43
CA ASN A 210 1.92 -4.82 9.34
C ASN A 210 1.96 -5.32 7.90
N SER A 211 3.03 -5.01 7.17
CA SER A 211 3.13 -5.40 5.76
C SER A 211 3.42 -6.88 5.53
N ARG A 212 3.78 -7.63 6.58
CA ARG A 212 4.20 -9.04 6.46
C ARG A 212 3.02 -10.00 6.33
N LEU A 213 1.81 -9.58 6.69
CA LEU A 213 0.61 -10.40 6.66
C LEU A 213 -0.57 -9.58 6.14
N PRO A 214 -1.44 -10.15 5.28
CA PRO A 214 -2.61 -9.46 4.80
C PRO A 214 -3.64 -9.35 5.93
N ILE A 215 -4.41 -8.28 5.92
CA ILE A 215 -5.62 -8.18 6.76
C ILE A 215 -6.75 -8.92 6.03
N VAL A 216 -7.30 -9.95 6.66
CA VAL A 216 -8.38 -10.77 6.09
C VAL A 216 -9.72 -10.40 6.71
N PHE A 217 -10.71 -10.10 5.88
CA PHE A 217 -12.02 -9.62 6.30
C PHE A 217 -13.13 -10.31 5.50
N TYR A 218 -14.09 -10.92 6.19
CA TYR A 218 -15.26 -11.55 5.59
C TYR A 218 -16.47 -10.63 5.77
N ALA A 219 -17.19 -10.36 4.68
CA ALA A 219 -18.38 -9.52 4.68
C ALA A 219 -19.44 -10.08 3.74
N PRO A 220 -20.74 -9.78 3.94
CA PRO A 220 -21.75 -10.06 2.93
C PRO A 220 -21.38 -9.48 1.56
N GLU A 221 -21.75 -10.15 0.48
CA GLU A 221 -21.42 -9.79 -0.92
C GLU A 221 -21.78 -8.35 -1.28
N GLU A 222 -22.83 -7.80 -0.68
CA GLU A 222 -23.27 -6.43 -0.97
C GLU A 222 -22.51 -5.35 -0.17
N VAL A 223 -21.60 -5.73 0.73
CA VAL A 223 -20.73 -4.82 1.49
C VAL A 223 -19.36 -4.74 0.81
N GLU A 224 -18.97 -3.53 0.42
CA GLU A 224 -17.63 -3.23 -0.06
C GLU A 224 -16.73 -2.85 1.13
N LEU A 225 -15.48 -3.32 1.10
CA LEU A 225 -14.47 -2.97 2.10
C LEU A 225 -13.49 -1.95 1.52
N GLN A 226 -13.52 -0.73 2.05
CA GLN A 226 -12.45 0.25 1.85
C GLN A 226 -11.53 0.26 3.07
N TYR A 227 -10.35 0.84 2.93
CA TYR A 227 -9.45 1.06 4.06
C TYR A 227 -8.73 2.39 3.93
N ARG A 228 -8.25 2.90 5.06
CA ARG A 228 -7.44 4.11 5.13
C ARG A 228 -6.21 3.88 5.99
N VAL A 229 -5.07 4.38 5.52
CA VAL A 229 -3.83 4.39 6.30
C VAL A 229 -3.79 5.68 7.12
N TRP A 230 -3.60 5.55 8.43
CA TRP A 230 -3.33 6.64 9.35
C TRP A 230 -1.85 6.66 9.70
N ARG A 231 -1.30 7.85 9.96
CA ARG A 231 0.07 8.06 10.40
C ARG A 231 0.10 8.99 11.61
N ALA A 232 0.97 8.70 12.57
CA ALA A 232 1.27 9.60 13.68
C ALA A 232 1.78 10.95 13.15
N ALA A 233 1.23 12.05 13.68
CA ALA A 233 1.62 13.41 13.27
C ALA A 233 3.00 13.83 13.83
N GLY A 234 3.51 13.11 14.82
CA GLY A 234 4.79 13.37 15.49
C GLY A 234 4.88 12.62 16.81
N ASP A 235 5.91 12.93 17.59
CA ASP A 235 6.19 12.25 18.84
C ASP A 235 5.09 12.42 19.89
N ALA A 236 4.98 11.42 20.77
CA ALA A 236 4.11 11.47 21.93
C ALA A 236 4.51 12.64 22.85
N LYS A 237 3.51 13.41 23.29
CA LYS A 237 3.69 14.54 24.21
C LYS A 237 3.26 14.13 25.63
N PRO A 238 3.97 14.56 26.67
CA PRO A 238 3.52 14.33 28.04
C PRO A 238 2.20 15.08 28.29
N ALA A 239 1.27 14.42 29.00
CA ALA A 239 0.06 15.05 29.50
C ALA A 239 0.34 15.79 30.82
N GLU A 240 -0.35 16.90 31.05
CA GLU A 240 -0.26 17.65 32.30
C GLU A 240 -1.05 16.94 33.41
N LYS A 241 -0.37 16.68 34.53
CA LYS A 241 -1.03 16.17 35.74
C LYS A 241 -1.81 17.31 36.39
N GLN A 242 -3.08 17.07 36.70
CA GLN A 242 -3.93 18.01 37.46
C GLN A 242 -3.78 17.80 38.97
#